data_AF-A0A0H5CIW7-F1
#
_entry.id   AF-A0A0H5CIW7-F1
#
_cell.length_a   1.000
_cell.length_b   1.000
_cell.length_c   1.000
_cell.angle_alpha   90.00
_cell.angle_beta   90.00
_cell.angle_gamma   90.00
#
_symmetry.space_group_name_H-M   'P 1'
#
loop_
_entity.id
_entity.type
_entity.pdbx_description
1 polymer ?
#
loop_
_entity_poly.entity_id
_entity_poly.type
_entity_poly.pdbx_seq_one_letter_code
_entity_poly.pdbx_strand_id
1 'polypeptide(L)'
;MLLYCASLDYLRCKTYVDGPRLRTLDPAIDLEMLAESLRHLCQSCDSTPEGGPVKDISPGRRFRWLTAPRSTLVQTSPTHTGLTDNPDADLERLFERLVLPPN
;
A
#
# COMPACT_ATOMS: atom_id res chain seq x y z
N MET A 1 -3.61 -0.72 1.19
CA MET A 1 -3.58 0.33 2.24
C MET A 1 -2.16 0.69 2.56
N LEU A 2 -1.85 1.98 2.48
CA LEU A 2 -0.56 2.56 2.86
C LEU A 2 -0.80 3.36 4.15
N LEU A 3 0.03 3.15 5.17
CA LEU A 3 -0.02 3.93 6.40
C LEU A 3 1.37 4.52 6.67
N TYR A 4 1.39 5.83 6.90
CA TYR A 4 2.59 6.60 7.21
C TYR A 4 2.39 7.40 8.49
N CYS A 5 3.33 7.27 9.43
CA CYS A 5 3.40 8.11 10.62
C CYS A 5 4.82 8.67 10.77
N ALA A 6 4.96 9.97 10.56
CA ALA A 6 6.26 10.65 10.63
C ALA A 6 6.90 10.57 12.02
N SER A 7 6.10 10.82 13.07
CA SER A 7 6.57 10.88 14.45
C SER A 7 7.07 9.54 14.99
N LEU A 8 6.63 8.43 14.38
CA LEU A 8 6.99 7.07 14.78
C LEU A 8 7.84 6.36 13.72
N ASP A 9 8.39 7.10 12.75
CA ASP A 9 9.20 6.59 11.63
C ASP A 9 8.57 5.37 10.90
N TYR A 10 7.26 5.42 10.73
CA TYR A 10 6.48 4.28 10.25
C TYR A 10 6.05 4.46 8.81
N LEU A 11 6.31 3.46 7.95
CA LEU A 11 5.71 3.33 6.62
C LEU A 11 5.50 1.86 6.30
N ARG A 12 4.23 1.45 6.17
CA ARG A 12 3.88 0.07 5.81
C ARG A 12 2.74 0.04 4.79
N CYS A 13 2.66 -1.11 4.14
CA CYS A 13 1.67 -1.42 3.12
C CYS A 13 1.05 -2.79 3.38
N LYS A 14 -0.27 -2.87 3.27
CA LYS A 14 -1.02 -4.14 3.20
C LYS A 14 -1.95 -4.12 2.01
N THR A 15 -2.04 -5.21 1.27
CA THR A 15 -2.91 -5.33 0.09
C THR A 15 -3.74 -6.59 0.18
N TYR A 16 -4.94 -6.53 -0.37
CA TYR A 16 -5.83 -7.67 -0.54
C TYR A 16 -6.55 -7.51 -1.88
N VAL A 17 -6.72 -8.63 -2.58
CA VAL A 17 -7.40 -8.71 -3.86
C VAL A 17 -8.39 -9.86 -3.82
N ASP A 18 -9.66 -9.54 -4.03
CA ASP A 18 -10.70 -10.54 -4.24
C ASP A 18 -10.73 -10.91 -5.74
N GLY A 19 -9.97 -11.94 -6.10
CA GLY A 19 -9.85 -12.41 -7.47
C GLY A 19 -11.20 -12.78 -8.13
N PRO A 20 -12.05 -13.59 -7.47
CA PRO A 20 -13.38 -13.90 -7.97
C PRO A 20 -14.24 -12.65 -8.23
N ARG A 21 -14.25 -11.68 -7.30
CA ARG A 21 -15.01 -10.45 -7.47
C ARG A 21 -14.50 -9.59 -8.63
N LEU A 22 -13.18 -9.49 -8.81
CA LEU A 22 -12.60 -8.79 -9.95
C LEU A 22 -12.93 -9.47 -11.28
N ARG A 23 -12.83 -10.80 -11.37
CA ARG A 23 -13.18 -11.55 -12.59
C ARG A 23 -14.66 -11.47 -12.94
N THR A 24 -15.52 -11.15 -11.98
CA THR A 24 -16.94 -10.88 -12.24
C THR A 24 -17.14 -9.55 -12.96
N LEU A 25 -16.27 -8.56 -12.75
CA LEU A 25 -16.31 -7.25 -13.43
C LEU A 25 -15.58 -7.28 -14.77
N ASP A 26 -14.41 -7.91 -14.82
CA ASP A 26 -13.61 -8.10 -16.02
C ASP A 26 -13.06 -9.53 -16.06
N PRO A 27 -13.69 -10.45 -16.83
CA PRO A 27 -13.24 -11.83 -16.94
C PRO A 27 -11.83 -11.99 -17.51
N ALA A 28 -11.31 -10.98 -18.23
CA ALA A 28 -9.99 -11.02 -18.86
C ALA A 28 -8.88 -10.41 -18.00
N ILE A 29 -9.19 -9.93 -16.78
CA ILE A 29 -8.21 -9.29 -15.91
C ILE A 29 -7.05 -10.23 -15.56
N ASP A 30 -5.83 -9.73 -15.73
CA ASP A 30 -4.61 -10.42 -15.32
C ASP A 30 -4.35 -10.21 -13.82
N LEU A 31 -4.80 -11.19 -13.02
CA LEU A 31 -4.63 -11.16 -11.57
C LEU A 31 -3.17 -11.34 -11.14
N GLU A 32 -2.31 -11.97 -11.96
CA GLU A 32 -0.90 -12.15 -11.62
C GLU A 32 -0.15 -10.84 -11.79
N MET A 33 -0.33 -10.16 -12.93
CA MET A 33 0.24 -8.83 -13.17
C MET A 33 -0.21 -7.82 -12.10
N LEU A 34 -1.49 -7.89 -11.69
CA LEU A 34 -2.01 -7.07 -10.59
C LEU A 34 -1.32 -7.39 -9.26
N ALA A 35 -1.18 -8.68 -8.93
CA ALA A 35 -0.52 -9.12 -7.70
C ALA A 35 0.95 -8.69 -7.65
N GLU A 36 1.70 -8.82 -8.75
CA GLU A 36 3.07 -8.34 -8.89
C GLU A 36 3.18 -6.83 -8.70
N SER A 37 2.30 -6.07 -9.36
CA SER A 37 2.27 -4.61 -9.25
C SER A 37 2.00 -4.15 -7.82
N LEU A 38 1.07 -4.81 -7.11
CA LEU A 38 0.79 -4.53 -5.69
C LEU A 38 1.96 -4.94 -4.79
N ARG A 39 2.63 -6.06 -5.08
CA ARG A 39 3.84 -6.50 -4.36
C ARG A 39 4.95 -5.48 -4.48
N HIS A 40 5.22 -4.97 -5.69
CA HIS A 40 6.25 -3.94 -5.94
C HIS A 40 5.90 -2.62 -5.22
N LEU A 41 4.61 -2.25 -5.21
CA LEU A 41 4.14 -1.08 -4.48
C LEU A 41 4.37 -1.22 -2.96
N CYS A 42 4.08 -2.39 -2.38
CA CYS A 42 4.33 -2.62 -0.96
C CYS A 42 5.82 -2.73 -0.63
N GLN A 43 6.64 -3.40 -1.45
CA GLN A 43 8.09 -3.48 -1.26
C GLN A 43 8.76 -2.10 -1.28
N SER A 44 8.20 -1.15 -2.01
CA SER A 44 8.68 0.24 -2.04
C SER A 44 8.48 0.99 -0.70
N CYS A 45 7.72 0.42 0.25
CA CYS A 45 7.65 0.92 1.63
C CYS A 45 8.87 0.50 2.45
N ASP A 46 9.51 -0.61 2.11
CA ASP A 46 10.67 -1.12 2.84
C ASP A 46 11.94 -0.44 2.35
N SER A 47 12.86 -0.13 3.27
CA SER A 47 14.22 0.27 2.95
C SER A 47 15.08 -0.96 3.12
N THR A 48 15.15 -1.82 2.10
CA THR A 48 16.06 -2.97 2.18
C THR A 48 17.52 -2.46 2.15
N PRO A 49 18.40 -2.98 3.02
CA PRO A 49 19.81 -2.58 3.05
C PRO A 49 20.56 -2.80 1.73
N GLU A 50 20.05 -3.70 0.89
CA GLU A 50 20.62 -4.11 -0.41
C GLU A 50 20.18 -3.22 -1.58
N GLY A 51 19.21 -2.31 -1.36
CA GLY A 51 18.48 -1.59 -2.41
C GLY A 51 19.15 -0.30 -2.92
N GLY A 52 20.40 -0.36 -3.39
CA GLY A 52 21.01 0.70 -4.21
C GLY A 52 20.80 2.16 -3.74
N PRO A 53 20.76 3.17 -4.64
CA PRO A 53 20.69 4.60 -4.29
C PRO A 53 19.37 5.06 -3.63
N VAL A 54 18.46 4.15 -3.28
CA VAL A 54 17.16 4.43 -2.63
C VAL A 54 17.27 4.38 -1.10
N LYS A 55 18.42 3.93 -0.56
CA LYS A 55 18.68 3.80 0.89
C LYS A 55 18.50 5.11 1.68
N ASP A 56 18.69 6.26 1.02
CA ASP A 56 18.65 7.59 1.65
C ASP A 56 17.28 8.29 1.54
N ILE A 57 16.25 7.60 1.02
CA ILE A 57 14.92 8.20 0.87
C ILE A 57 14.12 8.03 2.16
N SER A 58 13.90 9.13 2.87
CA SER A 58 13.07 9.14 4.08
C SER A 58 11.69 8.52 3.84
N PRO A 59 11.08 7.87 4.85
CA PRO A 59 9.74 7.30 4.73
C PRO A 59 8.71 8.31 4.21
N GLY A 60 8.78 9.57 4.63
CA GLY A 60 7.89 10.63 4.12
C GLY A 60 8.05 10.93 2.63
N ARG A 61 9.29 10.90 2.09
CA ARG A 61 9.52 11.09 0.65
C ARG A 61 9.05 9.86 -0.15
N ARG A 62 9.25 8.64 0.37
CA ARG A 62 8.69 7.41 -0.20
C ARG A 62 7.17 7.43 -0.22
N PHE A 63 6.54 7.81 0.90
CA PHE A 63 5.09 7.93 0.99
C PHE A 63 4.53 8.89 -0.07
N ARG A 64 5.09 10.10 -0.20
CA ARG A 64 4.66 11.06 -1.23
C ARG A 64 4.82 10.53 -2.66
N TRP A 65 5.93 9.83 -2.94
CA TRP A 65 6.13 9.18 -4.24
C TRP A 65 5.11 8.06 -4.46
N LEU A 66 4.84 7.25 -3.43
CA LEU A 66 3.90 6.14 -3.47
C LEU A 66 2.47 6.60 -3.76
N THR A 67 2.05 7.73 -3.18
CA THR A 67 0.69 8.28 -3.32
C THR A 67 0.50 9.20 -4.52
N ALA A 68 1.55 9.49 -5.28
CA ALA A 68 1.44 10.30 -6.50
C ALA A 68 0.74 9.52 -7.62
N PRO A 69 -0.19 10.12 -8.39
CA PRO A 69 -0.83 9.46 -9.53
C PRO A 69 0.19 9.13 -10.62
N ARG A 70 0.50 7.84 -10.80
CA ARG A 70 1.63 7.43 -11.69
C ARG A 70 1.43 6.13 -12.46
N SER A 71 0.44 5.32 -12.12
CA SER A 71 0.22 4.00 -12.75
C SER A 71 -1.17 3.90 -13.34
N THR A 72 -1.29 3.44 -14.58
CA THR A 72 -2.59 3.19 -15.22
C THR A 72 -3.26 1.92 -14.69
N LEU A 73 -2.52 1.06 -13.97
CA LEU A 73 -3.02 -0.20 -13.41
C LEU A 73 -3.51 -0.04 -11.97
N VAL A 74 -2.71 0.60 -11.11
CA VAL A 74 -3.02 0.76 -9.68
C VAL A 74 -2.91 2.23 -9.31
N GLN A 75 -4.02 2.82 -8.90
CA GLN A 75 -4.08 4.20 -8.41
C GLN A 75 -4.41 4.20 -6.93
N THR A 76 -3.67 5.00 -6.16
CA THR A 76 -3.95 5.20 -4.73
C THR A 76 -5.12 6.17 -4.58
N SER A 77 -5.95 5.96 -3.56
CA SER A 77 -6.96 6.94 -3.15
C SER A 77 -6.31 8.22 -2.59
N PRO A 78 -7.09 9.31 -2.42
CA PRO A 78 -6.64 10.46 -1.65
C PRO A 78 -6.11 10.06 -0.27
N THR A 79 -5.16 10.84 0.24
CA THR A 79 -4.61 10.64 1.58
C THR A 79 -5.59 11.18 2.63
N HIS A 80 -5.82 10.40 3.68
CA HIS A 80 -6.61 10.80 4.84
C HIS A 80 -5.69 10.90 6.06
N THR A 81 -5.89 11.93 6.89
CA THR A 81 -5.08 12.18 8.09
C THR A 81 -5.75 11.60 9.35
N GLY A 82 -4.93 11.31 10.36
CA GLY A 82 -5.38 10.79 11.66
C GLY A 82 -4.28 10.90 12.71
N LEU A 83 -4.62 10.55 13.95
CA LEU A 83 -3.68 10.45 15.07
C LEU A 83 -3.55 8.99 15.48
N THR A 84 -2.35 8.57 15.86
CA THR A 84 -2.06 7.21 16.31
C THR A 84 -0.85 7.22 17.24
N ASP A 85 -0.89 6.38 18.26
CA ASP A 85 0.25 6.01 19.11
C ASP A 85 0.77 4.60 18.76
N ASN A 86 0.00 3.82 18.01
CA ASN A 86 0.34 2.47 17.57
C ASN A 86 -0.06 2.24 16.09
N PRO A 87 0.82 2.62 15.14
CA PRO A 87 0.51 2.58 13.72
C PRO A 87 0.33 1.15 13.17
N ASP A 88 0.95 0.14 13.78
CA ASP A 88 0.72 -1.27 13.42
C ASP A 88 -0.69 -1.71 13.79
N ALA A 89 -1.16 -1.41 15.01
CA ALA A 89 -2.53 -1.74 15.41
C ALA A 89 -3.57 -1.02 14.53
N ASP A 90 -3.31 0.25 14.18
CA ASP A 90 -4.19 1.00 13.30
C ASP A 90 -4.16 0.52 11.84
N LEU A 91 -3.00 0.10 11.32
CA LEU A 91 -2.90 -0.52 10.00
C LEU A 91 -3.79 -1.77 9.93
N GLU A 92 -3.73 -2.63 10.93
CA GLU A 92 -4.48 -3.87 11.00
C GLU A 92 -5.98 -3.57 11.08
N ARG A 93 -6.36 -2.73 12.04
CA ARG A 93 -7.76 -2.32 12.26
C ARG A 93 -8.37 -1.65 11.03
N LEU A 94 -7.66 -0.74 10.39
CA LEU A 94 -8.16 -0.04 9.20
C LEU A 94 -8.23 -0.99 8.00
N PHE A 95 -7.33 -1.96 7.90
CA PHE A 95 -7.27 -2.89 6.78
C PHE A 95 -8.45 -3.86 6.83
N GLU A 96 -8.72 -4.40 8.02
CA GLU A 96 -9.90 -5.21 8.29
C GLU A 96 -11.19 -4.45 8.02
N ARG A 97 -11.28 -3.18 8.45
CA ARG A 97 -12.52 -2.39 8.32
C ARG A 97 -12.80 -1.86 6.93
N LEU A 98 -11.75 -1.54 6.16
CA LEU A 98 -11.89 -0.76 4.91
C LEU A 98 -11.45 -1.53 3.65
N VAL A 99 -10.77 -2.66 3.79
CA VAL A 99 -10.19 -3.40 2.65
C VAL A 99 -10.67 -4.84 2.60
N LEU A 100 -10.61 -5.56 3.72
CA LEU A 100 -11.06 -6.95 3.75
C LEU A 100 -12.59 -7.03 3.56
N PRO A 101 -13.08 -8.09 2.89
CA PRO A 101 -14.51 -8.31 2.77
C PRO A 101 -15.12 -8.50 4.16
N PRO A 102 -16.37 -8.01 4.39
CA PRO A 102 -17.08 -8.30 5.61
C PRO A 102 -17.29 -9.82 5.75
N ASN A 103 -17.19 -10.32 6.97
CA ASN A 103 -17.58 -11.69 7.31
C ASN A 103 -19.09 -11.91 7.11
#